data_AF-A0A377R2K9-F1
#
_entry.id   AF-A0A377R2K9-F1
#
_cell.length_a   1.000
_cell.length_b   1.000
_cell.length_c   1.000
_cell.angle_alpha   90.00
_cell.angle_beta   90.00
_cell.angle_gamma   90.00
#
_symmetry.space_group_name_H-M   'P 1'
#
loop_
_entity.id
_entity.type
_entity.pdbx_description
1 polymer ?
#
loop_
_entity_poly.entity_id
_entity_poly.type
_entity_poly.pdbx_seq_one_letter_code
_entity_poly.pdbx_strand_id
1 'polypeptide(L)'
;MSIKQEFRDFIMRGNVVDLAVGMVVGTAFSGIVKSLVDDVIMPPIGLLIGGVDFSNLFITLKDGASVPDGGYASLAAAKAAGAVTLNIGLFINSIISFLIIASAIFAVVKALNTLKSKVESHADDALAEPSEEVLLLRDIRDALKK
;
A
#
# COMPACT_ATOMS: atom_id res chain seq x y z
N MET A 1 -3.04 -11.29 -40.62
CA MET A 1 -3.20 -12.13 -39.42
C MET A 1 -4.53 -11.77 -38.77
N SER A 2 -5.09 -12.61 -37.91
CA SER A 2 -6.33 -12.27 -37.20
C SER A 2 -6.01 -11.36 -36.00
N ILE A 3 -6.83 -10.32 -35.74
CA ILE A 3 -6.74 -9.45 -34.55
C ILE A 3 -6.56 -10.26 -33.25
N LYS A 4 -7.17 -11.46 -33.16
CA LYS A 4 -7.06 -12.34 -31.98
C LYS A 4 -5.65 -12.92 -31.79
N GLN A 5 -4.95 -13.20 -32.88
CA GLN A 5 -3.57 -13.70 -32.85
C GLN A 5 -2.61 -12.56 -32.47
N GLU A 6 -2.78 -11.39 -33.07
CA GLU A 6 -1.99 -10.19 -32.74
C GLU A 6 -2.16 -9.76 -31.28
N PHE A 7 -3.37 -9.86 -30.74
CA PHE A 7 -3.65 -9.58 -29.32
C PHE A 7 -3.02 -10.61 -28.38
N ARG A 8 -3.08 -11.90 -28.72
CA ARG A 8 -2.41 -12.96 -27.96
C ARG A 8 -0.90 -12.73 -27.96
N ASP A 9 -0.30 -12.47 -29.11
CA ASP A 9 1.14 -12.25 -29.25
C ASP A 9 1.60 -10.98 -28.52
N PHE A 10 0.73 -9.97 -28.41
CA PHE A 10 0.98 -8.77 -27.61
C PHE A 10 0.98 -9.06 -26.10
N ILE A 11 -0.02 -9.78 -25.59
CA ILE A 11 -0.10 -10.13 -24.16
C ILE A 11 1.00 -11.12 -23.78
N MET A 12 1.33 -12.09 -24.64
CA MET A 12 2.38 -13.08 -24.35
C MET A 12 3.80 -12.49 -24.30
N ARG A 13 3.98 -11.18 -24.56
CA ARG A 13 5.21 -10.47 -24.20
C ARG A 13 5.34 -10.49 -22.68
N GLY A 14 6.22 -11.33 -22.13
CA GLY A 14 6.32 -11.61 -20.68
C GLY A 14 6.30 -10.37 -19.78
N ASN A 15 6.96 -9.29 -20.20
CA ASN A 15 6.94 -8.01 -19.49
C ASN A 15 5.53 -7.41 -19.28
N VAL A 16 4.58 -7.63 -20.20
CA VAL A 16 3.21 -7.10 -20.11
C VAL A 16 2.36 -7.90 -19.12
N VAL A 17 2.50 -9.22 -19.09
CA VAL A 17 1.75 -10.08 -18.16
C VAL A 17 2.18 -9.83 -16.72
N ASP A 18 3.49 -9.76 -16.46
CA ASP A 18 4.01 -9.53 -15.12
C ASP A 18 3.61 -8.14 -14.59
N LEU A 19 3.65 -7.12 -15.45
CA LEU A 19 3.17 -5.78 -15.13
C LEU A 19 1.66 -5.76 -14.86
N ALA A 20 0.86 -6.48 -15.67
CA ALA A 20 -0.59 -6.55 -15.48
C ALA A 20 -0.95 -7.25 -14.16
N VAL A 21 -0.28 -8.35 -13.82
CA VAL A 21 -0.48 -9.06 -12.55
C VAL A 21 -0.09 -8.16 -11.38
N GLY A 22 1.06 -7.49 -11.45
CA GLY A 22 1.51 -6.55 -10.41
C GLY A 22 0.52 -5.41 -10.16
N MET A 23 -0.06 -4.84 -11.22
CA MET A 23 -1.08 -3.79 -11.12
C MET A 23 -2.38 -4.29 -10.46
N VAL A 24 -2.88 -5.45 -10.90
CA VAL A 24 -4.13 -6.02 -10.36
C VAL A 24 -3.97 -6.40 -8.89
N VAL A 25 -2.86 -7.05 -8.54
CA VAL A 25 -2.57 -7.41 -7.14
C VAL A 25 -2.36 -6.15 -6.30
N GLY A 26 -1.66 -5.13 -6.84
CA GLY A 26 -1.43 -3.86 -6.14
C GLY A 26 -2.71 -3.11 -5.80
N THR A 27 -3.67 -3.04 -6.74
CA THR A 27 -4.96 -2.38 -6.49
C THR A 27 -5.83 -3.14 -5.49
N ALA A 28 -5.90 -4.47 -5.61
CA ALA A 28 -6.63 -5.32 -4.66
C ALA A 28 -6.02 -5.23 -3.24
N PHE A 29 -4.68 -5.28 -3.13
CA PHE A 29 -3.98 -5.16 -1.85
C PHE A 29 -4.19 -3.79 -1.20
N SER A 30 -4.15 -2.71 -1.99
CA SER A 30 -4.45 -1.36 -1.49
C SER A 30 -5.86 -1.28 -0.88
N GLY A 31 -6.86 -1.94 -1.50
CA GLY A 31 -8.21 -2.05 -0.95
C GLY A 31 -8.26 -2.75 0.41
N ILE A 32 -7.53 -3.86 0.58
CA ILE A 32 -7.44 -4.59 1.85
C ILE A 32 -6.83 -3.71 2.94
N VAL A 33 -5.73 -3.02 2.63
CA VAL A 33 -5.08 -2.12 3.59
C VAL A 33 -6.00 -0.96 3.96
N LYS A 34 -6.71 -0.38 2.99
CA LYS A 34 -7.69 0.68 3.25
C LYS A 34 -8.81 0.22 4.18
N SER A 35 -9.38 -0.97 3.95
CA SER A 35 -10.42 -1.51 4.84
C SER A 35 -9.91 -1.79 6.25
N LEU A 36 -8.67 -2.32 6.39
CA LEU A 36 -8.05 -2.49 7.70
C LEU A 36 -7.93 -1.14 8.44
N VAL A 37 -7.59 -0.07 7.73
CA VAL A 37 -7.48 1.25 8.34
C VAL A 37 -8.85 1.84 8.68
N ASP A 38 -9.76 1.90 7.70
CA ASP A 38 -11.03 2.59 7.85
C ASP A 38 -12.03 1.84 8.74
N ASP A 39 -12.07 0.51 8.63
CA ASP A 39 -13.09 -0.32 9.26
C ASP A 39 -12.62 -0.96 10.58
N VAL A 40 -11.30 -1.10 10.79
CA VAL A 40 -10.75 -1.78 11.98
C VAL A 40 -9.95 -0.84 12.87
N ILE A 41 -9.06 -0.02 12.32
CA ILE A 41 -8.17 0.85 13.11
C ILE A 41 -8.85 2.18 13.48
N MET A 42 -9.54 2.81 12.53
CA MET A 42 -10.17 4.11 12.73
C MET A 42 -11.31 4.10 13.76
N PRO A 43 -12.21 3.11 13.85
CA PRO A 43 -13.32 3.18 14.81
C PRO A 43 -12.87 3.20 16.29
N PRO A 44 -11.93 2.35 16.74
CA PRO A 44 -11.37 2.46 18.09
C PRO A 44 -10.63 3.77 18.35
N ILE A 45 -9.86 4.26 17.38
CA ILE A 45 -9.16 5.54 17.49
C ILE A 45 -10.18 6.68 17.60
N GLY A 46 -11.21 6.67 16.75
CA GLY A 46 -12.30 7.63 16.78
C GLY A 46 -13.00 7.66 18.14
N LEU A 47 -13.26 6.48 18.73
CA LEU A 47 -13.83 6.38 20.09
C LEU A 47 -12.89 6.94 21.17
N LEU A 48 -11.59 6.65 21.10
CA LEU A 48 -10.60 7.09 22.10
C LEU A 48 -10.35 8.60 22.09
N ILE A 49 -10.41 9.25 20.92
CA ILE A 49 -10.20 10.69 20.80
C ILE A 49 -11.52 11.47 21.01
N GLY A 50 -12.64 10.79 21.28
CA GLY A 50 -13.93 11.43 21.61
C GLY A 50 -14.84 11.71 20.42
N GLY A 51 -14.82 10.85 19.39
CA GLY A 51 -15.66 10.97 18.20
C GLY A 51 -15.12 11.93 17.16
N VAL A 52 -13.80 12.07 17.05
CA VAL A 52 -13.15 12.99 16.10
C VAL A 52 -13.25 12.44 14.68
N ASP A 53 -14.43 12.54 14.09
CA ASP A 53 -14.64 12.45 12.66
C ASP A 53 -14.71 13.86 12.09
N PHE A 54 -13.63 14.27 11.41
CA PHE A 54 -13.58 15.57 10.76
C PHE A 54 -14.47 15.64 9.52
N SER A 55 -15.15 14.58 9.07
CA SER A 55 -15.94 14.57 7.83
C SER A 55 -16.97 15.69 7.73
N ASN A 56 -17.51 16.17 8.86
CA ASN A 56 -18.46 17.28 8.90
C ASN A 56 -17.83 18.68 9.03
N LEU A 57 -16.50 18.78 9.00
CA LEU A 57 -15.79 20.06 8.91
C LEU A 57 -15.71 20.46 7.43
N PHE A 58 -16.64 21.29 7.00
CA PHE A 58 -16.68 21.85 5.65
C PHE A 58 -17.10 23.31 5.69
N ILE A 59 -16.67 24.06 4.66
CA ILE A 59 -17.09 25.44 4.43
C ILE A 59 -17.96 25.45 3.18
N THR A 60 -19.19 25.95 3.30
CA THR A 60 -20.05 26.16 2.14
C THR A 60 -19.58 27.40 1.37
N LEU A 61 -19.24 27.22 0.09
CA LEU A 61 -18.83 28.30 -0.81
C LEU A 61 -20.00 28.85 -1.62
N LYS A 62 -20.96 27.98 -1.95
CA LYS A 62 -22.20 28.36 -2.63
C LYS A 62 -23.34 27.53 -2.07
N ASP A 63 -24.40 28.21 -1.66
CA ASP A 63 -25.61 27.57 -1.17
C ASP A 63 -26.34 26.80 -2.27
N GLY A 64 -26.93 25.67 -1.86
CA GLY A 64 -27.82 24.85 -2.68
C GLY A 64 -29.26 25.34 -2.67
N ALA A 65 -30.17 24.53 -3.21
CA ALA A 65 -31.58 24.89 -3.42
C ALA A 65 -32.37 25.07 -2.10
N SER A 66 -31.90 24.48 -1.00
CA SER A 66 -32.58 24.50 0.29
C SER A 66 -31.55 24.66 1.42
N VAL A 67 -31.41 25.90 1.92
CA VAL A 67 -30.56 26.24 3.07
C VAL A 67 -31.44 26.23 4.33
N PRO A 68 -31.17 25.34 5.31
CA PRO A 68 -31.83 25.40 6.61
C PRO A 68 -31.42 26.67 7.38
N ASP A 69 -32.31 27.20 8.21
CA ASP A 69 -31.98 28.31 9.13
C ASP A 69 -30.85 27.87 10.07
N GLY A 70 -29.65 28.42 9.86
CA GLY A 70 -28.42 28.03 10.58
C GLY A 70 -27.38 27.26 9.75
N GLY A 71 -27.63 27.02 8.46
CA GLY A 71 -26.71 26.33 7.55
C GLY A 71 -26.91 24.81 7.51
N TYR A 72 -25.97 24.08 6.90
CA TYR A 72 -26.07 22.63 6.76
C TYR A 72 -25.53 21.91 7.99
N ALA A 73 -26.34 21.06 8.62
CA ALA A 73 -25.95 20.27 9.79
C ALA A 73 -24.91 19.17 9.49
N SER A 74 -24.76 18.76 8.23
CA SER A 74 -23.77 17.78 7.81
C SER A 74 -23.33 17.99 6.36
N LEU A 75 -22.16 17.46 6.03
CA LEU A 75 -21.63 17.52 4.65
C LEU A 75 -22.56 16.77 3.68
N ALA A 76 -23.20 15.70 4.16
CA ALA A 76 -24.19 14.95 3.39
C ALA A 76 -25.42 15.81 3.07
N ALA A 77 -25.93 16.58 4.04
CA ALA A 77 -27.05 17.49 3.82
C ALA A 77 -26.69 18.63 2.84
N ALA A 78 -25.48 19.19 2.96
CA ALA A 78 -24.98 20.21 2.05
C ALA A 78 -24.87 19.69 0.60
N LYS A 79 -24.30 18.51 0.42
CA LYS A 79 -24.21 17.87 -0.90
C LYS A 79 -25.59 17.51 -1.47
N ALA A 80 -26.51 17.01 -0.65
CA ALA A 80 -27.86 16.67 -1.08
C ALA A 80 -28.65 17.89 -1.55
N ALA A 81 -28.42 19.06 -0.92
CA ALA A 81 -29.02 20.32 -1.35
C ALA A 81 -28.37 20.91 -2.62
N GLY A 82 -27.29 20.30 -3.13
CA GLY A 82 -26.51 20.80 -4.27
C GLY A 82 -25.59 21.98 -3.92
N ALA A 83 -25.27 22.16 -2.64
CA ALA A 83 -24.35 23.20 -2.20
C ALA A 83 -22.91 22.84 -2.62
N VAL A 84 -22.14 23.87 -2.99
CA VAL A 84 -20.71 23.71 -3.27
C VAL A 84 -19.95 23.88 -1.95
N THR A 85 -19.30 22.81 -1.50
CA THR A 85 -18.60 22.78 -0.21
C THR A 85 -17.10 22.51 -0.36
N LEU A 86 -16.30 23.25 0.40
CA LEU A 86 -14.89 22.98 0.64
C LEU A 86 -14.76 22.03 1.84
N ASN A 87 -14.44 20.76 1.57
CA ASN A 87 -14.49 19.69 2.56
C ASN A 87 -13.15 19.49 3.27
N ILE A 88 -12.75 20.45 4.10
CA ILE A 88 -11.44 20.46 4.79
C ILE A 88 -11.25 19.21 5.64
N GLY A 89 -12.29 18.78 6.34
CA GLY A 89 -12.14 17.66 7.25
C GLY A 89 -12.07 16.29 6.57
N LEU A 90 -12.70 16.11 5.40
CA LEU A 90 -12.43 14.94 4.55
C LEU A 90 -10.98 14.91 4.07
N PHE A 91 -10.40 16.08 3.78
CA PHE A 91 -9.00 16.17 3.40
C PHE A 91 -8.06 15.80 4.55
N ILE A 92 -8.31 16.29 5.77
CA ILE A 92 -7.56 15.91 6.97
C ILE A 92 -7.68 14.41 7.25
N ASN A 93 -8.90 13.85 7.18
CA ASN A 93 -9.13 12.41 7.31
C ASN A 93 -8.32 11.62 6.26
N SER A 94 -8.25 12.12 5.02
CA SER A 94 -7.47 11.48 3.96
C SER A 94 -5.97 11.51 4.24
N ILE A 95 -5.43 12.61 4.79
CA ILE A 95 -4.03 12.70 5.20
C ILE A 95 -3.73 11.69 6.33
N ILE A 96 -4.57 11.66 7.36
CA ILE A 96 -4.40 10.72 8.49
C ILE A 96 -4.45 9.28 8.00
N SER A 97 -5.46 8.95 7.19
CA SER A 97 -5.62 7.60 6.60
C SER A 97 -4.41 7.23 5.76
N PHE A 98 -3.90 8.14 4.93
CA PHE A 98 -2.68 7.93 4.15
C PHE A 98 -1.47 7.62 5.04
N LEU A 99 -1.26 8.37 6.13
CA LEU A 99 -0.15 8.12 7.07
C LEU A 99 -0.27 6.75 7.75
N ILE A 100 -1.49 6.33 8.13
CA ILE A 100 -1.73 5.02 8.72
C ILE A 100 -1.48 3.91 7.70
N ILE A 101 -2.02 4.03 6.48
CA ILE A 101 -1.81 3.08 5.38
C ILE A 101 -0.31 2.96 5.06
N ALA A 102 0.40 4.09 4.92
CA ALA A 102 1.84 4.10 4.66
C ALA A 102 2.62 3.41 5.78
N SER A 103 2.27 3.67 7.04
CA SER A 103 2.88 3.02 8.21
C SER A 103 2.60 1.52 8.25
N ALA A 104 1.39 1.09 7.91
CA ALA A 104 1.01 -0.32 7.85
C ALA A 104 1.77 -1.06 6.73
N ILE A 105 1.82 -0.48 5.53
CA ILE A 105 2.59 -1.04 4.40
C ILE A 105 4.08 -1.12 4.78
N PHE A 106 4.62 -0.08 5.39
CA PHE A 106 6.00 -0.08 5.88
C PHE A 106 6.25 -1.20 6.89
N ALA A 107 5.33 -1.42 7.84
CA ALA A 107 5.45 -2.50 8.82
C ALA A 107 5.45 -3.89 8.16
N VAL A 108 4.59 -4.11 7.15
CA VAL A 108 4.56 -5.37 6.38
C VAL A 108 5.85 -5.57 5.59
N VAL A 109 6.30 -4.56 4.85
CA VAL A 109 7.57 -4.61 4.09
C VAL A 109 8.74 -4.84 5.04
N LYS A 110 8.77 -4.18 6.19
CA LYS A 110 9.79 -4.40 7.22
C LYS A 110 9.75 -5.82 7.76
N ALA A 111 8.58 -6.38 8.03
CA ALA A 111 8.44 -7.77 8.48
C ALA A 111 8.95 -8.77 7.43
N LEU A 112 8.58 -8.58 6.14
CA LEU A 112 9.05 -9.41 5.04
C LEU A 112 10.56 -9.30 4.83
N ASN A 113 11.11 -8.08 4.86
CA ASN A 113 12.55 -7.86 4.75
C ASN A 113 13.32 -8.46 5.93
N THR A 114 12.76 -8.39 7.14
CA THR A 114 13.35 -8.99 8.35
C THR A 114 13.36 -10.52 8.25
N LEU A 115 12.28 -11.13 7.74
CA LEU A 115 12.21 -12.58 7.52
C LEU A 115 13.17 -13.03 6.40
N LYS A 116 13.24 -12.31 5.29
CA LYS A 116 14.18 -12.59 4.19
C LYS A 116 15.63 -12.48 4.66
N SER A 117 15.96 -11.43 5.40
CA SER A 117 17.29 -11.25 6.01
C SER A 117 17.65 -12.38 6.97
N LYS A 118 16.68 -12.92 7.72
CA LYS A 118 16.91 -14.05 8.64
C LYS A 118 17.09 -15.40 7.91
N VAL A 119 16.43 -15.56 6.76
CA VAL A 119 16.60 -16.74 5.89
C VAL A 119 17.95 -16.68 5.15
N GLU A 120 18.35 -15.50 4.68
CA GLU A 120 19.66 -15.29 4.04
C GLU A 120 20.82 -15.38 5.05
N SER A 121 20.66 -14.91 6.29
CA SER A 121 21.70 -15.05 7.33
C SER A 121 21.95 -16.51 7.75
N HIS A 122 20.93 -17.37 7.69
CA HIS A 122 21.10 -18.80 7.93
C HIS A 122 21.65 -19.56 6.71
N ALA A 123 21.50 -19.01 5.51
CA ALA A 123 22.13 -19.56 4.31
C ALA A 123 23.63 -19.26 4.28
N ASP A 124 24.06 -18.07 4.69
CA ASP A 124 25.49 -17.71 4.76
C ASP A 124 26.27 -18.51 5.82
N ASP A 125 25.67 -18.81 6.99
CA ASP A 125 26.32 -19.66 8.00
C ASP A 125 26.43 -21.14 7.56
N ALA A 126 25.56 -21.61 6.66
CA ALA A 126 25.63 -22.95 6.06
C ALA A 126 26.53 -23.01 4.81
N LEU A 127 26.79 -21.86 4.17
CA LEU A 127 27.68 -21.70 3.01
C LEU A 127 29.09 -21.22 3.39
N ALA A 128 29.34 -20.97 4.68
CA ALA A 128 30.65 -20.61 5.21
C ALA A 128 31.63 -21.80 5.29
N GLU A 129 31.22 -23.03 4.93
CA GLU A 129 32.16 -24.03 4.47
C GLU A 129 32.57 -23.65 3.03
N PRO A 130 33.83 -23.21 2.79
CA PRO A 130 34.29 -22.99 1.43
C PRO A 130 33.99 -24.25 0.62
N SER A 131 33.36 -24.07 -0.56
CA SER A 131 33.02 -25.21 -1.42
C SER A 131 34.22 -26.13 -1.59
N GLU A 132 34.01 -27.44 -1.66
CA GLU A 132 35.12 -28.41 -1.77
C GLU A 132 36.10 -28.03 -2.89
N GLU A 133 35.62 -27.44 -3.98
CA GLU A 133 36.46 -26.88 -5.05
C GLU A 133 37.41 -25.79 -4.56
N VAL A 134 36.95 -24.85 -3.73
CA VAL A 134 37.79 -23.79 -3.16
C VAL A 134 38.84 -24.35 -2.19
N LEU A 135 38.51 -25.43 -1.47
CA LEU A 135 39.46 -26.15 -0.61
C LEU A 135 40.52 -26.88 -1.46
N LEU A 136 40.10 -27.65 -2.46
CA LEU A 136 40.99 -28.36 -3.38
C LEU A 136 41.91 -27.38 -4.11
N LEU A 137 41.41 -26.22 -4.54
CA LEU A 137 42.22 -25.18 -5.17
C LEU A 137 43.23 -24.55 -4.21
N ARG A 138 42.92 -24.43 -2.90
CA ARG A 138 43.89 -23.99 -1.88
C ARG A 138 44.99 -25.03 -1.69
N ASP A 139 44.63 -26.30 -1.60
CA ASP A 139 45.58 -27.40 -1.42
C ASP A 139 46.51 -27.52 -2.63
N ILE A 140 45.99 -27.39 -3.86
CA ILE A 140 46.79 -27.37 -5.09
C ILE A 140 47.74 -26.18 -5.11
N ARG A 141 47.27 -24.98 -4.74
CA ARG A 141 48.11 -23.77 -4.69
C ARG A 141 49.26 -23.94 -3.69
N ASP A 142 48.99 -24.51 -2.53
CA ASP A 142 49.98 -24.67 -1.46
C ASP A 142 50.97 -25.81 -1.78
N ALA A 143 50.53 -26.85 -2.50
CA ALA A 143 51.38 -27.90 -3.03
C ALA A 143 52.33 -27.39 -4.14
N LEU A 144 51.89 -26.45 -4.98
CA LEU A 144 52.71 -25.83 -6.04
C LEU A 144 53.71 -24.78 -5.52
N LYS A 145 53.57 -24.32 -4.28
CA LYS A 145 54.51 -23.39 -3.63
C LYS A 145 55.72 -24.09 -2.99
N LYS A 146 55.73 -25.42 -2.93
CA LYS A 146 56.90 -26.23 -2.56
C LYS A 146 57.68 -26.63 -3.80
#